data_AF-A0A968TRQ5-F1
#
_entry.id   AF-A0A968TRQ5-F1
#
_cell.length_a   1.000
_cell.length_b   1.000
_cell.length_c   1.000
_cell.angle_alpha   90.00
_cell.angle_beta   90.00
_cell.angle_gamma   90.00
#
_symmetry.space_group_name_H-M   'P 1'
#
loop_
_entity.id
_entity.type
_entity.pdbx_description
1 polymer ?
#
loop_
_entity_poly.entity_id
_entity_poly.type
_entity_poly.pdbx_seq_one_letter_code
_entity_poly.pdbx_strand_id
1 'polypeptide(L)' 'MADTLTKKKRSAVMAAIRSRYNRSTELTLIAIMRENEIKGWRRGRPLPGRPDFVFPRQRLAVFVDGCFWHGCRWHCRMP' A
#
# COMPACT_ATOMS: atom_id res chain seq x y z
N MET A 1 -7.68 -18.06 15.85
CA MET A 1 -7.76 -19.10 14.80
C MET A 1 -6.42 -19.82 14.80
N ALA A 2 -6.34 -21.03 14.29
CA ALA A 2 -5.04 -21.68 14.11
C ALA A 2 -4.53 -21.34 12.71
N ASP A 3 -3.26 -20.97 12.62
CA ASP A 3 -2.57 -20.77 11.35
C ASP A 3 -2.69 -22.03 10.49
N THR A 4 -3.24 -21.87 9.28
CA THR A 4 -3.39 -22.97 8.32
C THR A 4 -2.06 -23.36 7.65
N LEU A 5 -1.00 -22.58 7.85
CA LEU A 5 0.32 -22.80 7.29
C LEU A 5 1.29 -23.29 8.37
N THR A 6 2.27 -24.09 7.94
CA THR A 6 3.42 -24.40 8.81
C THR A 6 4.25 -23.15 9.05
N LYS A 7 4.90 -23.05 10.22
CA LYS A 7 5.76 -21.90 10.61
C LYS A 7 6.78 -21.53 9.51
N LYS A 8 7.42 -22.53 8.90
CA LYS A 8 8.39 -22.34 7.81
C LYS A 8 7.74 -21.72 6.56
N LYS A 9 6.55 -22.20 6.18
CA LYS A 9 5.81 -21.69 5.02
C LYS A 9 5.31 -20.27 5.26
N ARG A 10 4.81 -19.96 6.46
CA ARG A 10 4.44 -18.59 6.86
C ARG A 10 5.63 -17.64 6.77
N SER A 11 6.77 -18.02 7.31
CA SER A 11 7.99 -17.19 7.25
C SER A 11 8.39 -16.87 5.81
N ALA A 12 8.33 -17.85 4.91
CA ALA A 12 8.65 -17.66 3.49
C ALA A 12 7.65 -16.72 2.80
N VAL A 13 6.35 -16.87 3.06
CA VAL A 13 5.31 -16.00 2.50
C VAL A 13 5.47 -14.56 2.98
N MET A 14 5.65 -14.35 4.29
CA MET A 14 5.83 -13.01 4.86
C MET A 14 7.08 -12.32 4.31
N ALA A 15 8.18 -13.07 4.12
CA ALA A 15 9.42 -12.55 3.55
C ALA A 15 9.30 -12.12 2.08
N ALA A 16 8.33 -12.68 1.33
CA ALA A 16 8.10 -12.32 -0.07
C ALA A 16 7.30 -11.00 -0.23
N ILE A 17 6.64 -10.53 0.84
CA ILE A 17 5.83 -9.30 0.81
C ILE A 17 6.77 -8.09 0.76
N ARG A 18 6.70 -7.34 -0.34
CA ARG A 18 7.53 -6.14 -0.54
C ARG A 18 6.82 -4.91 0.03
N SER A 19 7.61 -4.00 0.61
CA SER A 19 7.14 -2.74 1.17
C SER A 19 6.93 -1.63 0.13
N ARG A 20 7.24 -1.88 -1.15
CA ARG A 20 7.17 -0.91 -2.25
C ARG A 20 6.76 -1.61 -3.54
N TYR A 21 6.14 -0.84 -4.45
CA TYR A 21 5.76 -1.32 -5.79
C TYR A 21 4.77 -2.49 -5.74
N ASN A 22 3.81 -2.41 -4.83
CA ASN A 22 2.76 -3.39 -4.77
C ASN A 22 1.85 -3.26 -5.99
N ARG A 23 1.69 -4.38 -6.72
CA ARG A 23 0.89 -4.45 -7.94
C ARG A 23 -0.57 -4.12 -7.72
N SER A 24 -1.12 -4.52 -6.59
CA SER A 24 -2.53 -4.36 -6.24
C SER A 24 -2.90 -2.99 -5.66
N THR A 25 -1.92 -2.19 -5.24
CA THR A 25 -2.18 -0.93 -4.52
C THR A 25 -1.70 0.27 -5.33
N GLU A 26 -0.45 0.71 -5.13
CA GLU A 26 0.13 1.90 -5.73
C GLU A 26 0.05 1.88 -7.27
N LEU A 27 0.31 0.72 -7.89
CA LEU A 27 0.30 0.60 -9.34
C LEU A 27 -1.12 0.70 -9.93
N THR A 28 -2.11 0.10 -9.28
CA THR A 28 -3.52 0.25 -9.66
C THR A 28 -3.98 1.69 -9.50
N LEU A 29 -3.60 2.36 -8.40
CA LEU A 29 -3.95 3.77 -8.21
C LEU A 29 -3.30 4.68 -9.27
N ILE A 30 -2.06 4.40 -9.68
CA ILE A 30 -1.41 5.11 -10.80
C ILE A 30 -2.19 4.90 -12.10
N ALA A 31 -2.66 3.69 -12.38
CA ALA A 31 -3.46 3.41 -13.57
C ALA A 31 -4.75 4.22 -13.57
N ILE A 32 -5.50 4.19 -12.46
CA ILE A 32 -6.75 4.96 -12.28
C ILE A 32 -6.49 6.46 -12.43
N MET A 33 -5.44 6.99 -11.80
CA MET A 33 -5.09 8.40 -11.90
C MET A 33 -4.76 8.80 -13.34
N ARG A 34 -4.06 7.95 -14.10
CA ARG A 34 -3.74 8.20 -15.50
C ARG A 34 -4.98 8.19 -16.38
N GLU A 35 -5.87 7.22 -16.18
CA GLU A 35 -7.12 7.07 -16.91
C GLU A 35 -8.07 8.26 -16.69
N ASN A 36 -8.10 8.80 -15.47
CA ASN A 36 -8.92 9.98 -15.11
C ASN A 36 -8.18 11.31 -15.30
N GLU A 37 -7.06 11.32 -16.03
CA GLU A 37 -6.23 12.51 -16.28
C GLU A 37 -5.78 13.29 -15.03
N ILE A 38 -5.73 12.63 -13.88
CA ILE A 38 -5.26 13.19 -12.62
C ILE A 38 -3.74 13.36 -12.69
N LYS A 39 -3.31 14.60 -12.92
CA LYS A 39 -1.91 15.01 -13.10
C LYS A 39 -1.42 15.79 -11.88
N GLY A 40 -0.09 15.98 -11.78
CA GLY A 40 0.52 16.83 -10.75
C GLY A 40 0.92 16.12 -9.45
N TRP A 41 0.73 14.80 -9.36
CA TRP A 41 1.26 14.01 -8.27
C TRP A 41 2.77 13.74 -8.41
N ARG A 42 3.42 13.49 -7.28
CA ARG A 42 4.82 13.13 -7.10
C ARG A 42 4.90 11.99 -6.09
N ARG A 43 5.85 11.07 -6.27
CA ARG A 43 6.11 9.96 -5.34
C ARG A 43 7.45 10.17 -4.64
N GLY A 44 7.61 9.57 -3.46
CA GLY A 44 8.91 9.50 -2.78
C GLY A 44 9.45 10.82 -2.24
N ARG A 45 8.59 11.80 -1.94
CA ARG A 45 9.03 13.02 -1.26
C ARG A 45 9.39 12.71 0.20
N PRO A 46 10.46 13.32 0.75
CA PRO A 46 10.83 13.15 2.15
C PRO A 46 9.92 13.99 3.05
N LEU A 47 8.66 13.56 3.21
CA LEU A 47 7.70 14.15 4.14
C LEU A 47 7.47 13.21 5.33
N PRO A 48 7.08 13.74 6.51
CA PRO A 48 6.65 12.93 7.64
C PRO A 48 5.58 11.92 7.22
N GLY A 49 5.69 10.67 7.71
CA GLY A 49 4.78 9.59 7.32
C GLY A 49 5.05 8.95 5.96
N ARG A 50 5.95 9.50 5.12
CA ARG A 50 6.32 8.98 3.79
C ARG A 50 5.10 8.66 2.91
N PRO A 51 4.29 9.68 2.55
CA PRO A 51 3.13 9.50 1.68
C PRO A 51 3.49 8.88 0.33
N ASP A 52 2.63 7.99 -0.17
CA ASP A 52 2.80 7.33 -1.46
C ASP A 52 2.69 8.32 -2.61
N PHE A 53 1.68 9.20 -2.55
CA PHE A 53 1.45 10.25 -3.53
C PHE A 53 1.30 11.60 -2.86
N VAL A 54 1.94 12.60 -3.45
CA VAL A 54 1.90 13.99 -2.99
C VAL A 54 1.52 14.88 -4.15
N PHE A 55 0.58 15.79 -3.91
CA PHE A 55 0.13 16.83 -4.83
C PHE A 55 0.59 18.19 -4.30
N PRO A 56 1.79 18.68 -4.67
CA PRO A 56 2.37 19.86 -4.04
C PRO A 56 1.57 21.14 -4.27
N ARG A 57 0.93 21.28 -5.44
CA ARG A 57 0.09 22.44 -5.78
C ARG A 57 -1.17 22.51 -4.94
N GLN A 58 -1.80 21.35 -4.71
CA GLN A 58 -3.03 21.21 -3.94
C GLN A 58 -2.78 21.04 -2.44
N ARG A 59 -1.51 20.94 -2.00
CA ARG A 59 -1.12 20.64 -0.62
C ARG A 59 -1.79 19.36 -0.07
N LEU A 60 -1.97 18.36 -0.94
CA LEU A 60 -2.65 17.10 -0.62
C LEU A 60 -1.63 15.95 -0.57
N ALA A 61 -1.73 15.11 0.46
CA ALA A 61 -0.98 13.86 0.60
C ALA A 61 -1.96 12.69 0.60
N VAL A 62 -1.63 11.63 -0.14
CA VAL A 62 -2.45 10.43 -0.27
C VAL A 62 -1.60 9.22 0.15
N PHE A 63 -2.17 8.44 1.06
CA PHE A 63 -1.60 7.20 1.59
C PHE A 63 -2.41 6.02 1.05
N VAL A 64 -1.71 4.98 0.59
CA VAL A 64 -2.33 3.76 0.04
C VAL A 64 -2.06 2.61 0.98
N ASP A 65 -2.93 2.48 1.97
CA ASP A 65 -2.76 1.55 3.07
C ASP A 65 -3.28 0.15 2.73
N GLY A 66 -2.44 -0.85 2.97
CA GLY A 66 -2.84 -2.25 2.88
C GLY A 66 -3.75 -2.64 4.04
N CYS A 67 -4.95 -3.14 3.75
CA CYS A 67 -5.95 -3.48 4.77
C CYS A 67 -5.45 -4.41 5.90
N PHE A 68 -4.60 -5.39 5.58
CA PHE A 68 -4.03 -6.32 6.56
C PHE A 68 -3.07 -5.61 7.52
N TRP A 69 -2.18 -4.77 7.00
CA TRP A 69 -1.13 -4.10 7.78
C TRP A 69 -1.66 -2.93 8.61
N HIS A 70 -2.72 -2.28 8.15
CA HIS A 70 -3.34 -1.13 8.82
C HIS A 70 -4.57 -1.50 9.65
N GLY A 71 -4.83 -2.80 9.87
CA GLY A 71 -5.87 -3.21 10.81
C GLY A 71 -7.28 -2.86 10.35
N CYS A 72 -7.58 -2.95 9.05
CA CYS A 72 -8.94 -2.70 8.55
C CYS A 72 -9.95 -3.62 9.25
N ARG A 73 -11.01 -3.04 9.83
CA ARG A 73 -12.06 -3.76 10.58
C ARG A 73 -12.66 -4.95 9.81
N TRP A 74 -12.71 -4.88 8.49
CA TRP A 74 -13.38 -5.86 7.63
C TRP A 74 -12.43 -6.91 7.06
N HIS A 75 -11.17 -6.54 6.83
CA HIS A 75 -10.23 -7.33 6.03
C HIS A 75 -8.96 -7.72 6.80
N CYS A 76 -8.76 -7.21 8.02
CA CYS A 76 -7.64 -7.62 8.88
C CYS A 76 -7.94 -8.99 9.51
N ARG A 77 -7.67 -10.05 8.76
CA ARG A 77 -7.70 -11.42 9.29
C ARG A 77 -6.33 -11.77 9.83
N MET A 78 -6.15 -11.56 11.14
CA MET A 78 -4.98 -12.09 11.83
C MET A 78 -5.07 -13.63 11.86
N PRO A 79 -3.95 -14.34 11.63
CA PRO A 79 -3.92 -15.79 11.68
C PRO A 79 -4.13 -16.34 13.09
#